data_AF-A0A5B1QV50-F1
#
_entry.id   AF-A0A5B1QV50-F1
#
_cell.length_a   1.000
_cell.length_b   1.000
_cell.length_c   1.000
_cell.angle_alpha   90.00
_cell.angle_beta   90.00
_cell.angle_gamma   90.00
#
_symmetry.space_group_name_H-M   'P 1'
#
loop_
_entity.id
_entity.type
_entity.pdbx_description
1 polymer ?
#
loop_
_entity_poly.entity_id
_entity_poly.type
_entity_poly.pdbx_seq_one_letter_code
_entity_poly.pdbx_strand_id
1 'polypeptide(L)'
;MRPCCIIYVVSLAPICAYSLSWHAPLRDRPDALLDDVLDMALNHPPDVELTGREPGSSVLPNQGSLHLRSPKPDCFRHAARQIETRCGDLALDEDGRVRAAISMTLCELKTARYSSLPLECQAFSADVATALQHDAPYAPCVEAISRSTQFWASYSGYLREIPQLCFAFQRGNTIDEAHDIYRNATLEHIAFLRLLSDRDENSETQRSQWAALVAVRRSNYWSFLVEEAHSIIHMQETKNTLSELRESSIAEEASAAIAASLHDKLHEMLSKIGDEIADRQKRNEDDVALAFSQHIDSLSTAAAEIPLTLSLRLVPILDELDGRLHQMVTRAVTPFLHSWFYRHHPHTTAPGSD
;
A
#
# COMPACT_ATOMS: atom_id res chain seq x y z
N MET A 1 38.43 51.42 -54.94
CA MET A 1 37.01 51.82 -54.83
C MET A 1 36.22 50.57 -54.47
N ARG A 2 35.57 50.57 -53.31
CA ARG A 2 34.70 49.50 -52.80
C ARG A 2 33.24 49.96 -52.92
N PRO A 3 32.30 49.03 -53.11
CA PRO A 3 31.12 48.94 -52.24
C PRO A 3 30.95 47.49 -51.72
N CYS A 4 30.88 47.27 -50.41
CA CYS A 4 29.68 47.27 -49.55
C CYS A 4 28.77 46.05 -49.76
N CYS A 5 29.07 44.96 -49.04
CA CYS A 5 28.10 43.92 -48.70
C CYS A 5 27.34 44.34 -47.43
N ILE A 6 26.02 44.46 -47.55
CA ILE A 6 25.09 44.56 -46.43
C ILE A 6 24.56 43.14 -46.20
N ILE A 7 24.93 42.52 -45.08
CA ILE A 7 24.29 41.29 -44.59
C ILE A 7 23.25 41.73 -43.56
N TYR A 8 21.97 41.54 -43.89
CA TYR A 8 20.87 41.60 -42.94
C TYR A 8 20.80 40.27 -42.18
N VAL A 9 21.23 40.26 -40.92
CA VAL A 9 20.85 39.23 -39.95
C VAL A 9 19.60 39.74 -39.23
N VAL A 10 18.43 39.19 -39.58
CA VAL A 10 17.21 39.41 -38.80
C VAL A 10 17.28 38.51 -37.57
N SER A 11 17.58 39.14 -36.45
CA SER A 11 17.31 38.66 -35.10
C SER A 11 15.83 38.88 -34.80
N LEU A 12 15.08 37.79 -34.66
CA LEU A 12 13.88 37.73 -33.83
C LEU A 12 14.16 36.70 -32.74
N ALA A 13 14.27 37.22 -31.52
CA ALA A 13 14.64 36.50 -30.31
C ALA A 13 13.37 35.92 -29.61
N PRO A 14 13.31 35.75 -28.28
CA PRO A 14 13.52 34.47 -27.59
C PRO A 14 12.35 34.15 -26.64
N ILE A 15 11.61 33.06 -26.83
CA ILE A 15 10.66 32.58 -25.80
C ILE A 15 10.62 31.06 -25.87
N CYS A 16 11.32 30.41 -24.93
CA CYS A 16 11.10 29.05 -24.39
C CYS A 16 12.38 28.56 -23.72
N ALA A 17 12.84 29.30 -22.71
CA ALA A 17 13.92 28.87 -21.81
C ALA A 17 13.44 28.93 -20.35
N TYR A 18 12.29 28.32 -20.06
CA TYR A 18 11.83 28.02 -18.70
C TYR A 18 10.93 26.79 -18.70
N SER A 19 11.53 25.60 -18.80
CA SER A 19 11.05 24.35 -18.19
C SER A 19 11.83 23.18 -18.78
N LEU A 20 13.02 22.90 -18.26
CA LEU A 20 13.71 21.59 -18.29
C LEU A 20 15.00 21.74 -17.49
N SER A 21 14.84 21.96 -16.18
CA SER A 21 15.90 21.83 -15.18
C SER A 21 15.54 20.64 -14.29
N TRP A 22 15.54 19.45 -14.86
CA TRP A 22 15.60 18.17 -14.13
C TRP A 22 16.27 17.17 -15.06
N HIS A 23 17.60 17.19 -15.10
CA HIS A 23 18.45 16.02 -15.33
C HIS A 23 19.93 16.46 -15.22
N ALA A 24 20.45 16.42 -14.01
CA ALA A 24 21.84 16.01 -13.83
C ALA A 24 21.88 14.48 -14.03
N PRO A 25 22.90 13.91 -14.68
CA PRO A 25 23.05 12.48 -14.81
C PRO A 25 23.60 11.93 -13.49
N LEU A 26 22.72 11.40 -12.63
CA LEU A 26 23.15 10.44 -11.61
C LEU A 26 23.46 9.13 -12.32
N ARG A 27 24.69 9.07 -12.83
CA ARG A 27 25.35 7.84 -13.21
C ARG A 27 25.97 7.28 -11.93
N ASP A 28 25.19 6.54 -11.17
CA ASP A 28 25.65 5.41 -10.36
C ASP A 28 24.44 4.54 -9.99
N ARG A 29 24.56 3.26 -10.35
CA ARG A 29 23.54 2.19 -10.21
C ARG A 29 22.99 2.07 -8.79
N PRO A 30 21.66 1.99 -8.61
CA PRO A 30 21.04 1.35 -7.46
C PRO A 30 20.36 0.01 -7.81
N ASP A 31 20.49 -0.50 -9.04
CA ASP A 31 19.76 -1.71 -9.47
C ASP A 31 20.19 -2.98 -8.71
N ALA A 32 21.41 -3.01 -8.16
CA ALA A 32 21.86 -4.13 -7.33
C ALA A 32 21.25 -4.15 -5.92
N LEU A 33 20.73 -3.01 -5.43
CA LEU A 33 20.24 -2.89 -4.05
C LEU A 33 18.75 -3.19 -3.94
N LEU A 34 17.98 -2.99 -5.02
CA LEU A 34 16.57 -3.34 -5.06
C LEU A 34 16.37 -4.85 -5.24
N ASP A 35 17.17 -5.47 -6.10
CA ASP A 35 17.17 -6.93 -6.27
C ASP A 35 17.66 -7.64 -5.00
N ASP A 36 18.71 -7.15 -4.32
CA ASP A 36 19.16 -7.72 -3.04
C ASP A 36 18.10 -7.59 -1.94
N VAL A 37 17.33 -6.50 -1.88
CA VAL A 37 16.25 -6.32 -0.88
C VAL A 37 15.04 -7.18 -1.20
N LEU A 38 14.72 -7.40 -2.48
CA LEU A 38 13.62 -8.26 -2.91
C LEU A 38 13.96 -9.76 -2.72
N ASP A 39 15.21 -10.17 -3.00
CA ASP A 39 15.67 -11.55 -2.79
C ASP A 39 15.82 -11.88 -1.30
N MET A 40 16.21 -10.92 -0.47
CA MET A 40 16.27 -11.06 1.00
C MET A 40 14.88 -11.17 1.63
N ALA A 41 13.85 -10.57 1.01
CA ALA A 41 12.46 -10.64 1.46
C ALA A 41 11.70 -11.88 0.96
N LEU A 42 12.09 -12.46 -0.18
CA LEU A 42 11.40 -13.60 -0.78
C LEU A 42 12.01 -14.97 -0.41
N ASN A 43 13.30 -15.03 -0.05
CA ASN A 43 14.00 -16.30 0.23
C ASN A 43 14.34 -16.55 1.71
N HIS A 44 14.06 -15.60 2.62
CA HIS A 44 14.22 -15.81 4.07
C HIS A 44 12.93 -15.42 4.82
N PRO A 45 12.28 -16.33 5.55
CA PRO A 45 11.28 -15.91 6.53
C PRO A 45 11.99 -15.04 7.60
N PRO A 46 11.35 -13.96 8.10
CA PRO A 46 11.96 -13.14 9.14
C PRO A 46 11.91 -13.89 10.47
N ASP A 47 12.96 -14.65 10.78
CA ASP A 47 13.40 -14.82 12.16
C ASP A 47 14.08 -13.51 12.59
N VAL A 48 13.27 -12.48 12.83
CA VAL A 48 13.74 -11.24 13.49
C VAL A 48 13.90 -11.55 14.97
N GLU A 49 15.05 -12.14 15.29
CA GLU A 49 15.59 -12.20 16.63
C GLU A 49 16.04 -10.78 17.00
N LEU A 50 15.15 -10.03 17.66
CA LEU A 50 15.45 -8.75 18.33
C LEU A 50 16.45 -9.01 19.46
N THR A 51 17.73 -9.11 19.12
CA THR A 51 18.85 -9.16 20.07
C THR A 51 19.15 -7.74 20.57
N GLY A 52 18.28 -7.25 21.46
CA GLY A 52 18.65 -6.25 22.45
C GLY A 52 19.58 -6.88 23.48
N ARG A 53 20.89 -6.73 23.26
CA ARG A 53 21.96 -7.26 24.11
C ARG A 53 22.05 -6.49 25.43
N GLU A 54 21.44 -7.03 26.48
CA GLU A 54 21.92 -6.85 27.86
C GLU A 54 22.78 -8.07 28.25
N PRO A 55 23.99 -7.89 28.81
CA PRO A 55 24.81 -9.01 29.25
C PRO A 55 24.48 -9.40 30.70
N GLY A 56 23.82 -10.54 30.90
CA GLY A 56 23.68 -11.07 32.26
C GLY A 56 22.80 -12.31 32.40
N SER A 57 23.46 -13.47 32.47
CA SER A 57 23.00 -14.72 33.10
C SER A 57 22.06 -15.68 32.36
N SER A 58 22.71 -16.78 31.98
CA SER A 58 22.34 -18.19 32.19
C SER A 58 21.33 -18.90 31.27
N VAL A 59 21.92 -19.75 30.42
CA VAL A 59 21.64 -21.20 30.23
C VAL A 59 20.17 -21.60 30.03
N LEU A 60 19.82 -21.94 28.78
CA LEU A 60 18.89 -23.04 28.50
C LEU A 60 19.40 -23.87 27.29
N PRO A 61 19.57 -25.20 27.43
CA PRO A 61 19.85 -26.07 26.31
C PRO A 61 18.55 -26.60 25.67
N ASN A 62 18.57 -26.66 24.34
CA ASN A 62 18.01 -27.71 23.50
C ASN A 62 16.48 -27.93 23.51
N GLN A 63 15.77 -27.19 22.64
CA GLN A 63 14.37 -27.44 22.25
C GLN A 63 14.24 -28.54 21.17
N GLY A 64 14.80 -29.72 21.43
CA GLY A 64 14.65 -30.88 20.56
C GLY A 64 13.91 -32.00 21.27
N SER A 65 12.65 -32.23 20.90
CA SER A 65 11.80 -33.38 21.28
C SER A 65 10.97 -33.27 22.58
N LEU A 66 9.85 -32.55 22.52
CA LEU A 66 8.69 -32.75 23.41
C LEU A 66 7.35 -32.85 22.66
N HIS A 67 7.38 -33.22 21.37
CA HIS A 67 6.18 -33.49 20.58
C HIS A 67 5.77 -34.96 20.68
N LEU A 68 5.14 -35.36 21.80
CA LEU A 68 4.20 -36.50 21.87
C LEU A 68 3.56 -36.69 23.27
N ARG A 69 3.30 -35.60 23.99
CA ARG A 69 2.33 -35.63 25.09
C ARG A 69 1.05 -34.98 24.58
N SER A 70 0.06 -35.80 24.21
CA SER A 70 -1.29 -35.32 23.92
C SER A 70 -1.69 -34.36 25.05
N PRO A 71 -2.04 -33.09 24.73
CA PRO A 71 -2.31 -32.10 25.76
C PRO A 71 -3.61 -32.48 26.44
N LYS A 72 -3.52 -33.23 27.55
CA LYS A 72 -4.63 -33.28 28.51
C LYS A 72 -4.94 -31.83 28.87
N PRO A 73 -6.20 -31.38 28.79
CA PRO A 73 -6.55 -30.05 29.27
C PRO A 73 -6.17 -29.98 30.74
N ASP A 74 -5.16 -29.18 31.06
CA ASP A 74 -4.79 -28.91 32.44
C ASP A 74 -5.91 -28.10 33.08
N CYS A 75 -6.29 -28.43 34.32
CA CYS A 75 -7.36 -27.75 35.05
C CYS A 75 -7.12 -26.24 35.06
N PHE A 76 -5.86 -25.85 35.29
CA PHE A 76 -5.42 -24.46 35.26
C PHE A 76 -5.57 -23.82 33.90
N ARG A 77 -5.31 -24.54 32.81
CA ARG A 77 -5.49 -24.01 31.44
C ARG A 77 -6.95 -23.72 31.15
N HIS A 78 -7.86 -24.56 31.64
CA HIS A 78 -9.30 -24.34 31.50
C HIS A 78 -9.75 -23.14 32.33
N ALA A 79 -9.35 -23.05 33.61
CA ALA A 79 -9.67 -21.91 34.46
C ALA A 79 -9.08 -20.58 33.92
N ALA A 80 -7.82 -20.60 33.45
CA ALA A 80 -7.16 -19.45 32.85
C ALA A 80 -7.85 -18.95 31.58
N ARG A 81 -8.29 -19.84 30.68
CA ARG A 81 -9.07 -19.44 29.48
C ARG A 81 -10.41 -18.79 29.83
N GLN A 82 -11.04 -19.22 30.91
CA GLN A 82 -12.27 -18.59 31.39
C GLN A 82 -12.03 -17.19 31.95
N ILE A 83 -10.87 -16.99 32.60
CA ILE A 83 -10.43 -15.66 33.03
C ILE A 83 -10.18 -14.79 31.79
N GLU A 84 -9.35 -15.26 30.86
CA GLU A 84 -8.96 -14.57 29.61
C GLU A 84 -10.15 -14.05 28.82
N THR A 85 -11.14 -14.89 28.53
CA THR A 85 -12.33 -14.52 27.74
C THR A 85 -13.22 -13.47 28.41
N ARG A 86 -13.07 -13.26 29.72
CA ARG A 86 -13.93 -12.39 30.54
C ARG A 86 -13.18 -11.25 31.22
N CYS A 87 -11.92 -11.01 30.88
CA CYS A 87 -11.10 -10.05 31.62
C CYS A 87 -11.61 -8.61 31.61
N GLY A 88 -12.37 -8.21 30.59
CA GLY A 88 -13.07 -6.91 30.60
C GLY A 88 -14.12 -6.80 31.70
N ASP A 89 -14.83 -7.89 31.98
CA ASP A 89 -15.88 -7.94 33.00
C ASP A 89 -15.27 -8.21 34.38
N LEU A 90 -14.36 -9.19 34.50
CA LEU A 90 -13.78 -9.65 35.77
C LEU A 90 -12.93 -8.60 36.51
N ALA A 91 -12.34 -7.65 35.77
CA ALA A 91 -11.63 -6.54 36.40
C ALA A 91 -12.59 -5.60 37.16
N LEU A 92 -13.87 -5.57 36.78
CA LEU A 92 -14.92 -4.71 37.35
C LEU A 92 -15.93 -5.50 38.19
N ASP A 93 -16.10 -6.80 37.91
CA ASP A 93 -17.06 -7.69 38.53
C ASP A 93 -16.42 -8.53 39.65
N GLU A 94 -16.80 -8.20 40.88
CA GLU A 94 -16.38 -8.91 42.09
C GLU A 94 -16.83 -10.38 42.08
N ASP A 95 -18.03 -10.67 41.57
CA ASP A 95 -18.61 -12.02 41.59
C ASP A 95 -17.82 -12.95 40.69
N GLY A 96 -17.55 -12.53 39.45
CA GLY A 96 -16.72 -13.29 38.54
C GLY A 96 -15.30 -13.50 39.08
N ARG A 97 -14.72 -12.50 39.75
CA ARG A 97 -13.40 -12.63 40.38
C ARG A 97 -13.38 -13.70 41.47
N VAL A 98 -14.40 -13.73 42.33
CA VAL A 98 -14.57 -14.77 43.35
C VAL A 98 -14.67 -16.15 42.72
N ARG A 99 -15.50 -16.31 41.68
CA ARG A 99 -15.69 -17.60 41.02
C ARG A 99 -14.42 -18.11 40.34
N ALA A 100 -13.69 -17.22 39.65
CA ALA A 100 -12.40 -17.56 39.07
C ALA A 100 -11.37 -17.97 40.14
N ALA A 101 -11.37 -17.29 41.30
CA ALA A 101 -10.48 -17.64 42.42
C ALA A 101 -10.81 -19.02 42.99
N ILE A 102 -12.10 -19.34 43.11
CA ILE A 102 -12.55 -20.69 43.49
C ILE A 102 -12.05 -21.72 42.49
N SER A 103 -12.29 -21.53 41.19
CA SER A 103 -11.89 -22.51 40.17
C SER A 103 -10.36 -22.73 40.14
N MET A 104 -9.56 -21.67 40.26
CA MET A 104 -8.09 -21.78 40.34
C MET A 104 -7.64 -22.53 41.61
N THR A 105 -8.29 -22.25 42.74
CA THR A 105 -8.02 -22.94 44.01
C THR A 105 -8.33 -24.43 43.89
N LEU A 106 -9.49 -24.80 43.34
CA LEU A 106 -9.87 -26.20 43.17
C LEU A 106 -8.88 -26.94 42.25
N CYS A 107 -8.36 -26.26 41.21
CA CYS A 107 -7.30 -26.81 40.39
C CYS A 107 -6.03 -27.09 41.20
N GLU A 108 -5.59 -26.15 42.02
CA GLU A 108 -4.43 -26.32 42.90
C GLU A 108 -4.63 -27.50 43.86
N LEU A 109 -5.78 -27.58 44.53
CA LEU A 109 -6.09 -28.67 45.46
C LEU A 109 -6.13 -30.03 44.76
N LYS A 110 -6.67 -30.09 43.55
CA LYS A 110 -6.69 -31.32 42.73
C LYS A 110 -5.27 -31.75 42.35
N THR A 111 -4.40 -30.79 41.98
CA THR A 111 -3.00 -31.10 41.67
C THR A 111 -2.19 -31.55 42.90
N ALA A 112 -2.49 -31.01 44.08
CA ALA A 112 -1.91 -31.42 45.35
C ALA A 112 -2.47 -32.75 45.90
N ARG A 113 -3.40 -33.39 45.17
CA ARG A 113 -4.01 -34.69 45.51
C ARG A 113 -4.72 -34.71 46.87
N TYR A 114 -5.37 -33.61 47.25
CA TYR A 114 -6.26 -33.62 48.41
C TYR A 114 -7.39 -34.62 48.19
N SER A 115 -7.59 -35.51 49.17
CA SER A 115 -8.47 -36.68 49.07
C SER A 115 -9.96 -36.34 48.88
N SER A 116 -10.36 -35.10 49.20
CA SER A 116 -11.74 -34.63 49.09
C SER A 116 -11.79 -33.12 48.93
N LEU A 117 -12.32 -32.65 47.80
CA LEU A 117 -12.73 -31.26 47.63
C LEU A 117 -14.06 -31.01 48.36
N PRO A 118 -14.34 -29.78 48.84
CA PRO A 118 -15.64 -29.46 49.42
C PRO A 118 -16.77 -29.72 48.41
N LEU A 119 -17.82 -30.43 48.83
CA LEU A 119 -18.96 -30.76 47.97
C LEU A 119 -19.72 -29.50 47.55
N GLU A 120 -19.71 -28.48 48.41
CA GLU A 120 -20.26 -27.15 48.16
C GLU A 120 -19.61 -26.45 46.95
N CYS A 121 -18.40 -26.87 46.56
CA CYS A 121 -17.63 -26.30 45.46
C CYS A 121 -17.73 -27.10 44.15
N GLN A 122 -18.53 -28.16 44.09
CA GLN A 122 -18.59 -29.07 42.93
C GLN A 122 -18.96 -28.34 41.62
N ALA A 123 -19.83 -27.33 41.69
CA ALA A 123 -20.25 -26.51 40.55
C ALA A 123 -19.12 -25.71 39.89
N PHE A 124 -17.99 -25.50 40.59
CA PHE A 124 -16.85 -24.71 40.11
C PHE A 124 -15.66 -25.58 39.68
N SER A 125 -15.79 -26.91 39.74
CA SER A 125 -14.74 -27.84 39.35
C SER A 125 -14.60 -27.89 37.81
N ALA A 126 -13.35 -27.89 37.32
CA ALA A 126 -13.06 -27.85 35.87
C ALA A 126 -13.56 -29.08 35.09
N ASP A 127 -13.94 -30.16 35.77
CA ASP A 127 -14.51 -31.37 35.14
C ASP A 127 -15.96 -31.14 34.66
N VAL A 128 -16.63 -30.13 35.20
CA VAL A 128 -17.98 -29.73 34.80
C VAL A 128 -17.82 -28.67 33.72
N ALA A 129 -17.91 -29.08 32.45
CA ALA A 129 -17.71 -28.26 31.24
C ALA A 129 -18.71 -27.08 31.08
N THR A 130 -19.47 -26.72 32.10
CA THR A 130 -20.32 -25.54 32.10
C THR A 130 -19.52 -24.35 32.58
N ALA A 131 -19.16 -23.47 31.64
CA ALA A 131 -18.73 -22.11 31.91
C ALA A 131 -19.51 -21.56 33.10
N LEU A 132 -18.79 -21.08 34.12
CA LEU A 132 -19.29 -20.42 35.34
C LEU A 132 -20.79 -20.14 35.25
N GLN A 133 -21.62 -21.05 35.78
CA GLN A 133 -23.05 -20.77 35.91
C GLN A 133 -23.14 -19.48 36.72
N HIS A 134 -23.50 -18.37 36.07
CA HIS A 134 -23.56 -17.05 36.69
C HIS A 134 -24.48 -17.06 37.91
N ASP A 135 -25.44 -17.97 37.92
CA ASP A 135 -26.46 -18.06 38.96
C ASP A 135 -26.09 -19.03 40.09
N ALA A 136 -25.00 -19.80 39.97
CA ALA A 136 -24.60 -20.73 41.03
C ALA A 136 -24.14 -19.93 42.26
N PRO A 137 -24.72 -20.13 43.45
CA PRO A 137 -24.30 -19.42 44.64
C PRO A 137 -22.90 -19.87 45.04
N TYR A 138 -21.95 -18.94 45.04
CA TYR A 138 -20.55 -19.21 45.42
C TYR A 138 -20.32 -19.13 46.93
N ALA A 139 -21.20 -18.45 47.68
CA ALA A 139 -21.01 -18.21 49.12
C ALA A 139 -20.83 -19.52 49.95
N PRO A 140 -21.61 -20.60 49.74
CA PRO A 140 -21.40 -21.85 50.48
C PRO A 140 -20.03 -22.49 50.20
N CYS A 141 -19.53 -22.36 48.97
CA CYS A 141 -18.20 -22.85 48.62
C CYS A 141 -17.09 -22.03 49.29
N VAL A 142 -17.21 -20.70 49.31
CA VAL A 142 -16.25 -19.82 50.00
C VAL A 142 -16.25 -20.11 51.51
N GLU A 143 -17.42 -20.31 52.11
CA GLU A 143 -17.53 -20.72 53.52
C GLU A 143 -16.80 -22.05 53.75
N ALA A 144 -17.02 -23.06 52.90
CA ALA A 144 -16.36 -24.35 53.02
C ALA A 144 -14.82 -24.25 52.85
N ILE A 145 -14.34 -23.44 51.91
CA ILE A 145 -12.91 -23.14 51.73
C ILE A 145 -12.32 -22.50 52.99
N SER A 146 -13.05 -21.58 53.63
CA SER A 146 -12.58 -20.86 54.83
C SER A 146 -12.37 -21.78 56.06
N ARG A 147 -12.95 -22.99 56.06
CA ARG A 147 -12.76 -23.98 57.13
C ARG A 147 -11.34 -24.57 57.16
N SER A 148 -10.56 -24.41 56.09
CA SER A 148 -9.16 -24.84 56.00
C SER A 148 -8.25 -23.64 55.74
N THR A 149 -7.31 -23.39 56.66
CA THR A 149 -6.34 -22.29 56.53
C THR A 149 -5.52 -22.37 55.25
N GLN A 150 -5.19 -23.60 54.82
CA GLN A 150 -4.45 -23.83 53.59
C GLN A 150 -5.29 -23.50 52.35
N PHE A 151 -6.55 -23.91 52.31
CA PHE A 151 -7.43 -23.64 51.16
C PHE A 151 -7.75 -22.14 51.08
N TRP A 152 -7.94 -21.51 52.23
CA TRP A 152 -8.12 -20.06 52.33
C TRP A 152 -6.90 -19.27 51.83
N ALA A 153 -5.68 -19.74 52.12
CA ALA A 153 -4.46 -19.11 51.61
C ALA A 153 -4.41 -19.14 50.08
N SER A 154 -4.65 -20.29 49.46
CA SER A 154 -4.72 -20.41 47.98
C SER A 154 -5.81 -19.53 47.38
N TYR A 155 -7.03 -19.58 47.93
CA TYR A 155 -8.16 -18.77 47.46
C TYR A 155 -7.90 -17.27 47.56
N SER A 156 -7.44 -16.79 48.71
CA SER A 156 -7.17 -15.37 48.91
C SER A 156 -5.98 -14.87 48.07
N GLY A 157 -5.01 -15.75 47.77
CA GLY A 157 -3.95 -15.48 46.81
C GLY A 157 -4.53 -15.24 45.41
N TYR A 158 -5.26 -16.22 44.87
CA TYR A 158 -5.86 -16.08 43.53
C TYR A 158 -6.83 -14.92 43.41
N LEU A 159 -7.64 -14.65 44.44
CA LEU A 159 -8.56 -13.53 44.45
C LEU A 159 -7.85 -12.18 44.24
N ARG A 160 -6.62 -12.03 44.77
CA ARG A 160 -5.78 -10.84 44.58
C ARG A 160 -5.03 -10.83 43.26
N GLU A 161 -4.67 -12.01 42.75
CA GLU A 161 -3.88 -12.16 41.52
C GLU A 161 -4.72 -12.07 40.24
N ILE A 162 -6.00 -12.45 40.26
CA ILE A 162 -6.86 -12.47 39.06
C ILE A 162 -6.91 -11.13 38.32
N PRO A 163 -7.04 -9.95 38.97
CA PRO A 163 -6.96 -8.68 38.26
C PRO A 163 -5.64 -8.50 37.51
N GLN A 164 -4.52 -8.90 38.12
CA GLN A 164 -3.19 -8.81 37.49
C GLN A 164 -3.05 -9.79 36.32
N LEU A 165 -3.54 -11.02 36.48
CA LEU A 165 -3.61 -12.01 35.41
C LEU A 165 -4.44 -11.49 34.24
N CYS A 166 -5.54 -10.79 34.52
CA CYS A 166 -6.36 -10.21 33.47
C CYS A 166 -5.67 -9.10 32.69
N PHE A 167 -4.96 -8.20 33.37
CA PHE A 167 -4.14 -7.21 32.69
C PHE A 167 -3.05 -7.87 31.81
N ALA A 168 -2.45 -8.97 32.28
CA ALA A 168 -1.47 -9.71 31.50
C ALA A 168 -2.07 -10.36 30.25
N PHE A 169 -3.23 -11.03 30.37
CA PHE A 169 -3.92 -11.64 29.23
C PHE A 169 -4.39 -10.60 28.22
N GLN A 170 -4.97 -9.49 28.69
CA GLN A 170 -5.41 -8.42 27.82
C GLN A 170 -4.22 -7.86 27.01
N ARG A 171 -3.08 -7.63 27.68
CA ARG A 171 -1.87 -7.16 27.00
C ARG A 171 -1.38 -8.17 25.96
N GLY A 172 -1.36 -9.46 26.29
CA GLY A 172 -1.01 -10.53 25.34
C GLY A 172 -1.89 -10.49 24.10
N ASN A 173 -3.21 -10.49 24.29
CA ASN A 173 -4.17 -10.47 23.19
C ASN A 173 -4.03 -9.21 22.31
N THR A 174 -3.79 -8.03 22.91
CA THR A 174 -3.57 -6.80 22.13
C THR A 174 -2.27 -6.82 21.31
N ILE A 175 -1.24 -7.52 21.80
CA ILE A 175 0.02 -7.69 21.07
C ILE A 175 -0.20 -8.63 19.88
N ASP A 176 -0.90 -9.74 20.10
CA ASP A 176 -1.22 -10.70 19.04
C ASP A 176 -2.11 -10.06 17.96
N GLU A 177 -3.13 -9.30 18.36
CA GLU A 177 -3.97 -8.52 17.44
C GLU A 177 -3.14 -7.51 16.62
N ALA A 178 -2.22 -6.78 17.27
CA ALA A 178 -1.34 -5.86 16.57
C ALA A 178 -0.45 -6.61 15.56
N HIS A 179 0.14 -7.74 15.94
CA HIS A 179 0.95 -8.56 15.03
C HIS A 179 0.15 -9.04 13.82
N ASP A 180 -1.09 -9.48 14.01
CA ASP A 180 -1.96 -9.90 12.91
C ASP A 180 -2.30 -8.74 11.96
N ILE A 181 -2.58 -7.55 12.49
CA ILE A 181 -2.78 -6.33 11.68
C ILE A 181 -1.53 -6.01 10.87
N TYR A 182 -0.34 -6.00 11.49
CA TYR A 182 0.92 -5.74 10.79
C TYR A 182 1.20 -6.78 9.72
N ARG A 183 0.90 -8.06 9.98
CA ARG A 183 1.06 -9.13 9.00
C ARG A 183 0.15 -8.91 7.79
N ASN A 184 -1.13 -8.59 8.02
CA ASN A 184 -2.08 -8.33 6.95
C ASN A 184 -1.67 -7.10 6.12
N ALA A 185 -1.30 -5.99 6.78
CA ALA A 185 -0.80 -4.80 6.11
C ALA A 185 0.46 -5.08 5.27
N THR A 186 1.39 -5.90 5.79
CA THR A 186 2.60 -6.28 5.07
C THR A 186 2.28 -7.10 3.81
N LEU A 187 1.33 -8.03 3.90
CA LEU A 187 0.88 -8.81 2.75
C LEU A 187 0.24 -7.93 1.67
N GLU A 188 -0.57 -6.94 2.06
CA GLU A 188 -1.14 -5.96 1.13
C GLU A 188 -0.07 -5.10 0.46
N HIS A 189 0.94 -4.65 1.20
CA HIS A 189 2.06 -3.89 0.63
C HIS A 189 2.85 -4.73 -0.37
N ILE A 190 3.12 -6.00 -0.07
CA ILE A 190 3.79 -6.93 -1.01
C ILE A 190 2.95 -7.10 -2.27
N ALA A 191 1.63 -7.28 -2.15
CA ALA A 191 0.74 -7.39 -3.30
C ALA A 191 0.74 -6.12 -4.16
N PHE A 192 0.73 -4.95 -3.52
CA PHE A 192 0.80 -3.65 -4.20
C PHE A 192 2.13 -3.45 -4.93
N LEU A 193 3.26 -3.78 -4.31
CA LEU A 193 4.58 -3.68 -4.94
C LEU A 193 4.69 -4.57 -6.17
N ARG A 194 4.15 -5.79 -6.11
CA ARG A 194 4.08 -6.69 -7.29
C ARG A 194 3.27 -6.08 -8.42
N LEU A 195 2.10 -5.50 -8.12
CA LEU A 195 1.28 -4.82 -9.13
C LEU A 195 2.02 -3.65 -9.80
N LEU A 196 2.79 -2.88 -9.03
CA LEU A 196 3.60 -1.79 -9.58
C LEU A 196 4.72 -2.32 -10.48
N SER A 197 5.41 -3.37 -10.05
CA SER A 197 6.44 -4.05 -10.84
C SER A 197 5.90 -4.53 -12.20
N ASP A 198 4.77 -5.24 -12.18
CA ASP A 198 4.12 -5.75 -13.39
C ASP A 198 3.74 -4.59 -14.35
N ARG A 199 3.28 -3.47 -13.79
CA ARG A 199 2.92 -2.29 -14.59
C ARG A 199 4.14 -1.65 -15.24
N ASP A 200 5.26 -1.60 -14.53
CA ASP A 200 6.50 -1.02 -15.02
C ASP A 200 7.10 -1.89 -16.14
N GLU A 201 7.13 -3.22 -15.97
CA GLU A 201 7.55 -4.16 -17.03
C GLU A 201 6.68 -4.06 -18.29
N ASN A 202 5.36 -3.97 -18.12
CA ASN A 202 4.45 -3.78 -19.24
C ASN A 202 4.67 -2.42 -19.93
N SER A 203 4.93 -1.37 -19.16
CA SER A 203 5.25 -0.04 -19.70
C SER A 203 6.56 -0.03 -20.48
N GLU A 204 7.58 -0.75 -20.01
CA GLU A 204 8.86 -0.90 -20.72
C GLU A 204 8.70 -1.71 -22.01
N THR A 205 7.90 -2.78 -21.97
CA THR A 205 7.54 -3.56 -23.16
C THR A 205 6.83 -2.69 -24.20
N GLN A 206 5.85 -1.87 -23.78
CA GLN A 206 5.20 -0.93 -24.69
C GLN A 206 6.18 0.10 -25.26
N ARG A 207 7.06 0.68 -24.42
CA ARG A 207 8.08 1.64 -24.88
C ARG A 207 9.02 1.03 -25.91
N SER A 208 9.47 -0.20 -25.71
CA SER A 208 10.35 -0.90 -26.66
C SER A 208 9.63 -1.21 -27.98
N GLN A 209 8.37 -1.65 -27.94
CA GLN A 209 7.54 -1.84 -29.13
C GLN A 209 7.34 -0.53 -29.90
N TRP A 210 6.99 0.55 -29.19
CA TRP A 210 6.86 1.89 -29.79
C TRP A 210 8.17 2.37 -30.40
N ALA A 211 9.29 2.22 -29.70
CA ALA A 211 10.61 2.57 -30.22
C ALA A 211 10.95 1.79 -31.50
N ALA A 212 10.62 0.50 -31.56
CA ALA A 212 10.80 -0.32 -32.76
C ALA A 212 9.94 0.17 -33.93
N LEU A 213 8.65 0.46 -33.71
CA LEU A 213 7.77 1.01 -34.74
C LEU A 213 8.26 2.37 -35.26
N VAL A 214 8.71 3.26 -34.36
CA VAL A 214 9.28 4.55 -34.73
C VAL A 214 10.57 4.37 -35.53
N ALA A 215 11.43 3.42 -35.17
CA ALA A 215 12.66 3.11 -35.90
C ALA A 215 12.36 2.62 -37.33
N VAL A 216 11.40 1.71 -37.51
CA VAL A 216 10.97 1.23 -38.84
C VAL A 216 10.40 2.37 -39.68
N ARG A 217 9.48 3.17 -39.12
CA ARG A 217 8.88 4.31 -39.83
C ARG A 217 9.93 5.35 -40.22
N ARG A 218 10.88 5.64 -39.32
CA ARG A 218 12.01 6.52 -39.58
C ARG A 218 12.87 5.98 -40.73
N SER A 219 13.20 4.69 -40.74
CA SER A 219 13.97 4.05 -41.81
C SER A 219 13.28 4.19 -43.17
N ASN A 220 11.97 3.91 -43.24
CA ASN A 220 11.19 4.01 -44.48
C ASN A 220 11.09 5.47 -44.98
N TYR A 221 10.98 6.43 -44.06
CA TYR A 221 10.97 7.85 -44.43
C TYR A 221 12.34 8.32 -44.95
N TRP A 222 13.44 7.88 -44.32
CA TRP A 222 14.78 8.18 -44.80
C TRP A 222 15.08 7.57 -46.16
N SER A 223 14.66 6.32 -46.44
CA SER A 223 14.87 5.71 -47.76
C SER A 223 14.12 6.47 -48.85
N PHE A 224 12.88 6.90 -48.59
CA PHE A 224 12.10 7.72 -49.53
C PHE A 224 12.80 9.05 -49.82
N LEU A 225 13.28 9.76 -48.79
CA LEU A 225 14.00 11.02 -48.97
C LEU A 225 15.32 10.85 -49.75
N VAL A 226 16.04 9.75 -49.54
CA VAL A 226 17.28 9.45 -50.26
C VAL A 226 17.01 9.14 -51.73
N GLU A 227 15.95 8.38 -52.04
CA GLU A 227 15.54 8.10 -53.42
C GLU A 227 15.14 9.38 -54.18
N GLU A 228 14.36 10.25 -53.53
CA GLU A 228 13.96 11.53 -54.12
C GLU A 228 15.18 12.44 -54.36
N ALA A 229 16.12 12.50 -53.39
CA ALA A 229 17.36 13.27 -53.55
C ALA A 229 18.23 12.75 -54.70
N HIS A 230 18.36 11.43 -54.88
CA HIS A 230 19.07 10.85 -56.02
C HIS A 230 18.42 11.20 -57.36
N SER A 231 17.09 11.19 -57.45
CA SER A 231 16.35 11.62 -58.65
C SER A 231 16.68 13.07 -59.02
N ILE A 232 16.72 13.97 -58.02
CA ILE A 232 17.05 15.40 -58.22
C ILE A 232 18.51 15.56 -58.70
N ILE A 233 19.47 14.83 -58.11
CA ILE A 233 20.88 14.88 -58.52
C ILE A 233 21.03 14.43 -59.98
N HIS A 234 20.40 13.31 -60.36
CA HIS A 234 20.45 12.81 -61.73
C HIS A 234 19.80 13.79 -62.73
N MET A 235 18.68 14.43 -62.36
CA MET A 235 18.11 15.50 -63.19
C MET A 235 19.10 16.66 -63.40
N GLN A 236 19.84 17.08 -62.38
CA GLN A 236 20.82 18.15 -62.52
C GLN A 236 22.00 17.76 -63.42
N GLU A 237 22.45 16.51 -63.38
CA GLU A 237 23.51 15.99 -64.24
C GLU A 237 23.07 15.91 -65.72
N THR A 238 21.82 15.51 -65.98
CA THR A 238 21.25 15.58 -67.33
C THR A 238 21.11 17.03 -67.82
N LYS A 239 20.84 17.98 -66.93
CA LYS A 239 20.80 19.41 -67.27
C LYS A 239 22.20 19.94 -67.63
N ASN A 240 23.23 19.53 -66.89
CA ASN A 240 24.62 19.94 -67.14
C ASN A 240 25.13 19.38 -68.48
N THR A 241 24.85 18.12 -68.80
CA THR A 241 25.22 17.53 -70.10
C THR A 241 24.46 18.18 -71.27
N LEU A 242 23.20 18.56 -71.08
CA LEU A 242 22.44 19.38 -72.03
C LEU A 242 23.06 20.79 -72.23
N SER A 243 23.58 21.41 -71.17
CA SER A 243 24.29 22.70 -71.30
C SER A 243 25.63 22.59 -72.02
N GLU A 244 26.37 21.48 -71.88
CA GLU A 244 27.60 21.23 -72.64
C GLU A 244 27.32 20.96 -74.13
N LEU A 245 26.25 20.23 -74.46
CA LEU A 245 25.81 20.05 -75.85
C LEU A 245 25.33 21.37 -76.48
N ARG A 246 24.80 22.28 -75.67
CA ARG A 246 24.41 23.63 -76.11
C ARG A 246 25.61 24.49 -76.53
N GLU A 247 26.81 24.25 -76.01
CA GLU A 247 28.04 24.97 -76.41
C GLU A 247 28.64 24.45 -77.72
N SER A 248 28.13 23.36 -78.30
CA SER A 248 28.73 22.66 -79.45
C SER A 248 28.14 22.97 -80.85
N SER A 249 27.17 23.88 -81.02
CA SER A 249 26.60 24.15 -82.34
C SER A 249 25.89 25.51 -82.43
N ILE A 250 25.74 26.02 -83.66
CA ILE A 250 25.04 27.25 -84.08
C ILE A 250 23.52 27.14 -83.83
N ALA A 251 23.14 26.81 -82.60
CA ALA A 251 21.76 26.64 -82.12
C ALA A 251 21.55 27.39 -80.79
N GLU A 252 22.27 28.49 -80.58
CA GLU A 252 22.22 29.29 -79.33
C GLU A 252 20.82 29.86 -79.04
N GLU A 253 20.07 30.25 -80.07
CA GLU A 253 18.77 30.94 -79.88
C GLU A 253 17.63 29.96 -79.56
N ALA A 254 17.57 28.83 -80.25
CA ALA A 254 16.57 27.78 -79.97
C ALA A 254 16.86 27.06 -78.65
N SER A 255 18.14 26.83 -78.31
CA SER A 255 18.53 26.20 -77.05
C SER A 255 18.34 27.12 -75.83
N ALA A 256 18.48 28.44 -76.00
CA ALA A 256 18.13 29.42 -74.95
C ALA A 256 16.64 29.38 -74.62
N ALA A 257 15.79 29.38 -75.66
CA ALA A 257 14.35 29.32 -75.49
C ALA A 257 13.89 28.00 -74.85
N ILE A 258 14.47 26.86 -75.27
CA ILE A 258 14.17 25.55 -74.67
C ILE A 258 14.68 25.47 -73.22
N ALA A 259 15.88 25.98 -72.93
CA ALA A 259 16.42 25.98 -71.57
C ALA A 259 15.61 26.88 -70.62
N ALA A 260 15.16 28.04 -71.08
CA ALA A 260 14.28 28.92 -70.30
C ALA A 260 12.92 28.25 -70.05
N SER A 261 12.29 27.69 -71.10
CA SER A 261 11.02 26.97 -70.96
C SER A 261 11.12 25.75 -70.04
N LEU A 262 12.22 25.00 -70.10
CA LEU A 262 12.46 23.86 -69.21
C LEU A 262 12.71 24.31 -67.77
N HIS A 263 13.44 25.42 -67.58
CA HIS A 263 13.69 25.97 -66.25
C HIS A 263 12.42 26.48 -65.59
N ASP A 264 11.56 27.18 -66.34
CA ASP A 264 10.26 27.63 -65.87
C ASP A 264 9.37 26.44 -65.50
N LYS A 265 9.34 25.39 -66.34
CA LYS A 265 8.56 24.19 -66.06
C LYS A 265 9.08 23.42 -64.84
N LEU A 266 10.40 23.36 -64.67
CA LEU A 266 11.02 22.74 -63.50
C LEU A 266 10.71 23.55 -62.23
N HIS A 267 10.77 24.88 -62.29
CA HIS A 267 10.39 25.74 -61.16
C HIS A 267 8.92 25.60 -60.80
N GLU A 268 8.03 25.52 -61.79
CA GLU A 268 6.60 25.28 -61.58
C GLU A 268 6.36 23.92 -60.91
N MET A 269 7.03 22.86 -61.37
CA MET A 269 6.95 21.54 -60.76
C MET A 269 7.49 21.53 -59.32
N LEU A 270 8.65 22.13 -59.07
CA LEU A 270 9.25 22.21 -57.74
C LEU A 270 8.39 23.03 -56.78
N SER A 271 7.79 24.14 -57.24
CA SER A 271 6.84 24.92 -56.45
C SER A 271 5.62 24.07 -56.08
N LYS A 272 5.06 23.35 -57.05
CA LYS A 272 3.88 22.50 -56.83
C LYS A 272 4.16 21.35 -55.85
N ILE A 273 5.35 20.74 -55.93
CA ILE A 273 5.80 19.71 -54.97
C ILE A 273 6.00 20.34 -53.58
N GLY A 274 6.61 21.52 -53.50
CA GLY A 274 6.79 22.26 -52.25
C GLY A 274 5.45 22.55 -51.55
N ASP A 275 4.47 23.03 -52.30
CA ASP A 275 3.11 23.29 -51.80
C ASP A 275 2.44 21.98 -51.34
N GLU A 276 2.57 20.89 -52.11
CA GLU A 276 1.98 19.59 -51.74
C GLU A 276 2.62 19.01 -50.47
N ILE A 277 3.93 19.17 -50.28
CA ILE A 277 4.64 18.75 -49.06
C ILE A 277 4.17 19.59 -47.87
N ALA A 278 4.10 20.91 -48.01
CA ALA A 278 3.63 21.81 -46.96
C ALA A 278 2.19 21.47 -46.53
N ASP A 279 1.31 21.20 -47.49
CA ASP A 279 -0.07 20.78 -47.25
C ASP A 279 -0.16 19.41 -46.56
N ARG A 280 0.68 18.44 -46.95
CA ARG A 280 0.73 17.12 -46.28
C ARG A 280 1.25 17.25 -44.86
N GLN A 281 2.26 18.09 -44.63
CA GLN A 281 2.81 18.31 -43.31
C GLN A 281 1.77 18.96 -42.39
N LYS A 282 1.05 19.97 -42.89
CA LYS A 282 -0.04 20.61 -42.16
C LYS A 282 -1.16 19.62 -41.78
N ARG A 283 -1.61 18.77 -42.72
CA ARG A 283 -2.61 17.73 -42.41
C ARG A 283 -2.11 16.75 -41.34
N ASN A 284 -0.85 16.33 -41.41
CA ASN A 284 -0.27 15.45 -40.39
C ASN A 284 -0.18 16.14 -39.03
N GLU A 285 0.17 17.43 -38.98
CA GLU A 285 0.19 18.21 -37.73
C GLU A 285 -1.22 18.33 -37.13
N ASP A 286 -2.24 18.60 -37.96
CA ASP A 286 -3.64 18.65 -37.54
C ASP A 286 -4.14 17.28 -37.03
N ASP A 287 -3.80 16.18 -37.70
CA ASP A 287 -4.16 14.82 -37.29
C ASP A 287 -3.49 14.43 -35.96
N VAL A 288 -2.21 14.79 -35.78
CA VAL A 288 -1.48 14.54 -34.51
C VAL A 288 -2.06 15.40 -33.39
N ALA A 289 -2.38 16.67 -33.64
CA ALA A 289 -3.01 17.54 -32.68
C ALA A 289 -4.39 17.01 -32.25
N LEU A 290 -5.18 16.51 -33.20
CA LEU A 290 -6.48 15.91 -32.94
C LEU A 290 -6.35 14.63 -32.09
N ALA A 291 -5.45 13.72 -32.46
CA ALA A 291 -5.21 12.49 -31.69
C ALA A 291 -4.71 12.78 -30.28
N PHE A 292 -3.85 13.79 -30.12
CA PHE A 292 -3.36 14.21 -28.82
C PHE A 292 -4.48 14.83 -27.96
N SER A 293 -5.35 15.65 -28.54
CA SER A 293 -6.53 16.19 -27.85
C SER A 293 -7.45 15.08 -27.37
N GLN A 294 -7.76 14.09 -28.22
CA GLN A 294 -8.60 12.95 -27.85
C GLN A 294 -8.00 12.14 -26.70
N HIS A 295 -6.68 11.96 -26.68
CA HIS A 295 -6.00 11.28 -25.59
C HIS A 295 -6.03 12.08 -24.28
N ILE A 296 -5.85 13.41 -24.34
CA ILE A 296 -5.98 14.28 -23.17
C ILE A 296 -7.40 14.21 -22.60
N ASP A 297 -8.43 14.26 -23.44
CA ASP A 297 -9.83 14.20 -22.99
C ASP A 297 -10.15 12.85 -22.33
N SER A 298 -9.64 11.75 -22.89
CA SER A 298 -9.75 10.41 -22.29
C SER A 298 -9.05 10.31 -20.94
N LEU A 299 -7.82 10.84 -20.83
CA LEU A 299 -7.08 10.91 -19.57
C LEU A 299 -7.77 11.80 -18.53
N SER A 300 -8.32 12.94 -18.93
CA SER A 300 -9.06 13.84 -18.05
C SER A 300 -10.33 13.16 -17.52
N THR A 301 -11.04 12.42 -18.38
CA THR A 301 -12.23 11.66 -17.99
C THR A 301 -11.87 10.56 -16.99
N ALA A 302 -10.84 9.77 -17.27
CA ALA A 302 -10.37 8.73 -16.34
C ALA A 302 -9.87 9.31 -15.01
N ALA A 303 -9.17 10.45 -15.04
CA ALA A 303 -8.72 11.14 -13.84
C ALA A 303 -9.89 11.69 -13.00
N ALA A 304 -11.01 12.08 -13.62
CA ALA A 304 -12.21 12.51 -12.91
C ALA A 304 -12.97 11.35 -12.24
N GLU A 305 -12.86 10.13 -12.76
CA GLU A 305 -13.47 8.93 -12.17
C GLU A 305 -12.75 8.41 -10.92
N ILE A 306 -11.43 8.64 -10.81
CA ILE A 306 -10.63 8.16 -9.68
C ILE A 306 -11.11 8.75 -8.32
N PRO A 307 -11.29 10.07 -8.15
CA PRO A 307 -11.80 10.65 -6.90
C PRO A 307 -13.20 10.14 -6.54
N LEU A 308 -14.07 9.96 -7.54
CA LEU A 308 -15.42 9.42 -7.35
C LEU A 308 -15.36 7.99 -6.83
N THR A 309 -14.55 7.14 -7.45
CA THR A 309 -14.36 5.74 -7.05
C THR A 309 -13.71 5.63 -5.68
N LEU A 310 -12.71 6.48 -5.38
CA LEU A 310 -12.10 6.55 -4.05
C LEU A 310 -13.13 6.99 -3.01
N SER A 311 -13.91 8.04 -3.26
CA SER A 311 -14.91 8.54 -2.32
C SER A 311 -15.98 7.48 -2.01
N LEU A 312 -16.46 6.77 -3.03
CA LEU A 312 -17.42 5.67 -2.89
C LEU A 312 -16.91 4.51 -2.02
N ARG A 313 -15.59 4.27 -2.00
CA ARG A 313 -14.98 3.19 -1.21
C ARG A 313 -14.49 3.64 0.16
N LEU A 314 -13.94 4.84 0.29
CA LEU A 314 -13.38 5.34 1.55
C LEU A 314 -14.42 5.88 2.51
N VAL A 315 -15.48 6.54 2.03
CA VAL A 315 -16.51 7.12 2.91
C VAL A 315 -17.15 6.06 3.81
N PRO A 316 -17.57 4.87 3.31
CA PRO A 316 -18.14 3.83 4.17
C PRO A 316 -17.15 3.32 5.23
N ILE A 317 -15.87 3.20 4.89
CA ILE A 317 -14.81 2.74 5.81
C ILE A 317 -14.59 3.78 6.92
N LEU A 318 -14.57 5.07 6.56
CA LEU A 318 -14.43 6.17 7.51
C LEU A 318 -15.66 6.27 8.42
N ASP A 319 -16.87 6.10 7.89
CA ASP A 319 -18.10 6.08 8.68
C ASP A 319 -18.13 4.89 9.66
N GLU A 320 -17.64 3.72 9.25
CA GLU A 320 -17.52 2.55 10.13
C GLU A 320 -16.51 2.78 11.26
N LEU A 321 -15.36 3.39 10.95
CA LEU A 321 -14.35 3.78 11.94
C LEU A 321 -14.90 4.81 12.92
N ASP A 322 -15.61 5.83 12.45
CA ASP A 322 -16.22 6.86 13.30
C ASP A 322 -17.31 6.24 14.21
N GLY A 323 -18.12 5.33 13.67
CA GLY A 323 -19.10 4.57 14.45
C GLY A 323 -18.46 3.73 15.55
N ARG A 324 -17.36 3.04 15.26
CA ARG A 324 -16.60 2.26 16.26
C ARG A 324 -15.97 3.16 17.32
N LEU A 325 -15.40 4.29 16.91
CA LEU A 325 -14.82 5.27 17.83
C LEU A 325 -15.89 5.86 18.76
N HIS A 326 -17.05 6.24 18.21
CA HIS A 326 -18.17 6.75 18.99
C HIS A 326 -18.68 5.71 20.00
N GLN A 327 -18.73 4.43 19.62
CA GLN A 327 -19.08 3.33 20.52
C GLN A 327 -18.07 3.17 21.67
N MET A 328 -16.77 3.24 21.36
CA MET A 328 -15.71 3.17 22.37
C MET A 328 -15.77 4.35 23.34
N VAL A 329 -15.90 5.58 22.84
CA VAL A 329 -16.01 6.79 23.66
C VAL A 329 -17.26 6.73 24.53
N THR A 330 -18.40 6.34 23.97
CA THR A 330 -19.64 6.19 24.74
C THR A 330 -19.47 5.15 25.85
N ARG A 331 -18.92 3.96 25.56
CA ARG A 331 -18.67 2.95 26.58
C ARG A 331 -17.71 3.42 27.68
N ALA A 332 -16.70 4.21 27.33
CA ALA A 332 -15.73 4.73 28.29
C ALA A 332 -16.31 5.86 29.16
N VAL A 333 -17.10 6.78 28.58
CA VAL A 333 -17.51 8.04 29.24
C VAL A 333 -18.84 7.89 29.99
N THR A 334 -19.78 7.07 29.49
CA THR A 334 -21.13 6.93 30.09
C THR A 334 -21.10 6.51 31.57
N PRO A 335 -20.27 5.52 32.00
CA PRO A 335 -20.18 5.13 33.41
C PRO A 335 -19.68 6.26 34.32
N PHE A 336 -18.74 7.08 33.82
CA PHE A 336 -18.20 8.23 34.55
C PHE A 336 -19.24 9.33 34.73
N LEU A 337 -19.99 9.67 33.67
CA LEU A 337 -21.05 10.68 33.76
C LEU A 337 -22.18 10.24 34.69
N HIS A 338 -22.58 8.96 34.65
CA HIS A 338 -23.63 8.43 35.51
C HIS A 338 -23.21 8.44 36.99
N SER A 339 -21.95 8.07 37.28
CA SER A 339 -21.37 8.16 38.63
C SER A 339 -21.25 9.60 39.14
N TRP A 340 -20.87 10.53 38.27
CA TRP A 340 -20.76 11.95 38.61
C TRP A 340 -22.13 12.59 38.89
N PHE A 341 -23.15 12.31 38.07
CA PHE A 341 -24.50 12.85 38.26
C PHE A 341 -25.14 12.37 39.56
N TYR A 342 -25.01 11.08 39.90
CA TYR A 342 -25.52 10.53 41.17
C TYR A 342 -24.79 11.07 42.40
N ARG A 343 -23.51 11.45 42.26
CA ARG A 343 -22.72 12.00 43.37
C ARG A 343 -23.00 13.48 43.63
N HIS A 344 -23.58 14.22 42.68
CA HIS A 344 -23.75 15.67 42.78
C HIS A 344 -25.20 16.17 42.76
N HIS A 345 -26.19 15.29 42.67
CA HIS A 345 -27.57 15.62 43.03
C HIS A 345 -27.86 15.19 44.48
N PRO A 346 -27.68 16.09 45.47
CA PRO A 346 -28.14 15.82 46.83
C PRO A 346 -29.66 15.67 46.80
N HIS A 347 -30.15 14.58 47.39
CA HIS A 347 -31.56 14.36 47.68
C HIS A 347 -32.13 15.59 48.40
N THR A 348 -32.93 16.38 47.70
CA THR A 348 -33.83 17.35 48.30
C THR A 348 -34.81 16.56 49.16
N THR A 349 -34.61 16.68 50.47
CA THR A 349 -35.45 16.10 51.50
C THR A 349 -36.88 16.57 51.34
N ALA A 350 -37.80 15.60 51.36
CA ALA A 350 -39.24 15.83 51.30
C ALA A 350 -39.68 16.72 52.47
N PRO A 351 -40.60 17.69 52.25
CA PRO A 351 -41.20 18.44 53.33
C PRO A 351 -42.14 17.51 54.11
N GLY A 352 -41.88 17.39 55.41
CA GLY A 352 -42.77 16.69 56.34
C GLY A 352 -44.15 17.34 56.38
N SER A 353 -45.17 16.50 56.39
CA SER A 353 -46.55 16.88 56.73
C SER A 353 -46.92 16.21 58.04
N ASP A 354 -47.23 17.08 59.00
CA ASP A 354 -47.89 16.83 60.29
C ASP A 354 -49.22 16.08 60.18
#